data_AF-A0A849GDY6-F1
#
_entry.id   AF-A0A849GDY6-F1
#
_cell.length_a   1.000
_cell.length_b   1.000
_cell.length_c   1.000
_cell.angle_alpha   90.00
_cell.angle_beta   90.00
_cell.angle_gamma   90.00
#
_symmetry.space_group_name_H-M   'P 1'
#
loop_
_entity.id
_entity.type
_entity.pdbx_description
1 polymer ?
#
loop_
_entity_poly.entity_id
_entity_poly.type
_entity_poly.pdbx_seq_one_letter_code
_entity_poly.pdbx_strand_id
1 'polypeptide(L)'
;MTSMFLIAAALATLLTAFTHSYFGEKRLIAPLVASNEGVLSRLLAKQVIRFAWHLTSLLWIGQALLLLRAASNPEYFDRTLVAGIGLLYVGAGLFDAVATRGKHIGWPLLTAIGVLALFSLV
;
A
#
# COMPACT_ATOMS: atom_id res chain seq x y z
N MET A 1 -5.34 19.61 -12.92
CA MET A 1 -5.30 19.26 -11.47
C MET A 1 -5.34 17.76 -11.26
N THR A 2 -6.21 17.01 -11.95
CA THR A 2 -6.27 15.54 -11.97
C THR A 2 -4.90 14.85 -12.04
N SER A 3 -4.06 15.19 -13.03
CA SER A 3 -2.73 14.58 -13.16
C SER A 3 -1.83 14.80 -11.95
N MET A 4 -1.92 15.95 -11.29
CA MET A 4 -1.10 16.27 -10.12
C MET A 4 -1.51 15.42 -8.91
N PHE A 5 -2.81 15.21 -8.69
CA PHE A 5 -3.31 14.33 -7.63
C PHE A 5 -3.00 12.86 -7.88
N LEU A 6 -3.10 12.39 -9.13
CA LEU A 6 -2.72 11.03 -9.51
C LEU A 6 -1.22 10.78 -9.31
N ILE A 7 -0.36 11.73 -9.69
CA ILE A 7 1.08 11.66 -9.45
C ILE A 7 1.37 11.63 -7.95
N ALA A 8 0.74 12.52 -7.16
CA ALA A 8 0.90 12.54 -5.72
C ALA A 8 0.47 11.21 -5.07
N ALA A 9 -0.68 10.65 -5.48
CA ALA A 9 -1.16 9.34 -5.02
C ALA A 9 -0.17 8.22 -5.37
N ALA A 10 0.38 8.22 -6.60
CA ALA A 10 1.36 7.24 -7.03
C ALA A 10 2.67 7.32 -6.23
N LEU A 11 3.21 8.52 -6.02
CA LEU A 11 4.42 8.73 -5.23
C LEU A 11 4.22 8.32 -3.77
N ALA A 12 3.09 8.68 -3.16
CA ALA A 12 2.73 8.23 -1.82
C ALA A 12 2.58 6.71 -1.74
N THR A 13 2.03 6.08 -2.78
CA THR A 13 1.94 4.61 -2.90
C THR A 13 3.32 3.96 -2.95
N LEU A 14 4.25 4.48 -3.75
CA LEU A 14 5.63 3.99 -3.82
C LEU A 14 6.37 4.15 -2.49
N LEU A 15 6.22 5.30 -1.83
CA LEU A 15 6.78 5.53 -0.50
C LEU A 15 6.22 4.53 0.52
N THR A 16 4.92 4.25 0.47
CA THR A 16 4.26 3.26 1.32
C THR A 16 4.79 1.85 1.04
N ALA A 17 4.90 1.47 -0.23
CA ALA A 17 5.44 0.18 -0.64
C ALA A 17 6.87 -0.04 -0.16
N PHE A 18 7.73 0.96 -0.32
CA PHE A 18 9.09 0.92 0.22
C PHE A 18 9.08 0.82 1.75
N THR A 19 8.31 1.67 2.43
CA THR A 19 8.27 1.73 3.88
C THR A 19 7.80 0.42 4.49
N HIS A 20 6.71 -0.14 3.96
CA HIS A 20 6.17 -1.43 4.34
C HIS A 20 7.19 -2.55 4.14
N SER A 21 7.76 -2.67 2.94
CA SER A 21 8.69 -3.73 2.60
C SER A 21 9.96 -3.65 3.46
N TYR A 22 10.66 -2.52 3.41
CA TYR A 22 11.98 -2.36 4.00
C TYR A 22 11.94 -2.22 5.53
N PHE A 23 11.20 -1.24 6.05
CA PHE A 23 11.16 -1.01 7.50
C PHE A 23 10.35 -2.07 8.23
N GLY A 24 9.29 -2.60 7.61
CA GLY A 24 8.51 -3.70 8.15
C GLY A 24 9.30 -5.01 8.23
N GLU A 25 10.07 -5.34 7.19
CA GLU A 25 10.97 -6.50 7.25
C GLU A 25 11.99 -6.32 8.38
N LYS A 26 12.66 -5.17 8.42
CA LYS A 26 13.72 -4.91 9.39
C LYS A 26 13.22 -4.89 10.84
N ARG A 27 12.04 -4.31 11.11
CA ARG A 27 11.57 -4.04 12.48
C ARG A 27 10.54 -5.03 13.00
N LEU A 28 9.84 -5.76 12.13
CA LEU A 28 8.77 -6.67 12.52
C LEU A 28 9.01 -8.09 12.02
N ILE A 29 9.09 -8.30 10.70
CA ILE A 29 9.08 -9.65 10.12
C ILE A 29 10.39 -10.39 10.38
N ALA A 30 11.55 -9.76 10.19
CA ALA A 30 12.83 -10.42 10.44
C ALA A 30 13.00 -10.84 11.91
N PRO A 31 12.72 -9.98 12.93
CA PRO A 31 12.70 -10.40 14.32
C PRO A 31 11.68 -11.51 14.61
N LEU A 32 10.46 -11.39 14.06
CA LEU A 32 9.42 -12.40 14.23
C LEU A 32 9.87 -13.76 13.70
N VAL A 33 10.38 -13.82 12.48
CA VAL A 33 10.89 -15.06 11.87
C VAL A 33 12.12 -15.60 12.60
N ALA A 34 12.98 -14.72 13.12
CA ALA A 34 14.17 -15.09 13.88
C ALA A 34 13.83 -15.71 15.25
N SER A 35 12.68 -15.38 15.85
CA SER A 35 12.22 -16.00 17.11
C SER A 35 12.13 -17.52 17.02
N ASN A 36 11.84 -18.05 15.82
CA ASN A 36 11.70 -19.48 15.55
C ASN A 36 10.61 -20.17 16.42
N GLU A 37 9.65 -19.41 16.94
CA GLU A 37 8.60 -19.91 17.83
C GLU A 37 7.43 -20.54 17.06
N GLY A 38 6.85 -21.61 17.61
CA GLY A 38 5.64 -22.25 17.07
C GLY A 38 5.78 -22.68 15.61
N VAL A 39 4.86 -22.21 14.76
CA VAL A 39 4.83 -22.53 13.32
C VAL A 39 6.07 -22.01 12.59
N LEU A 40 6.75 -20.99 13.12
CA LEU A 40 7.95 -20.41 12.53
C LEU A 40 9.17 -21.32 12.66
N SER A 41 9.11 -22.41 13.43
CA SER A 41 10.14 -23.46 13.40
C SER A 41 10.31 -24.10 12.01
N ARG A 42 9.29 -24.02 11.14
CA ARG A 42 9.29 -24.60 9.79
C ARG A 42 9.78 -23.61 8.75
N LEU A 43 10.75 -24.02 7.92
CA LEU A 43 11.31 -23.18 6.85
C LEU A 43 10.23 -22.63 5.90
N LEU A 44 9.26 -23.47 5.51
CA LEU A 44 8.17 -23.05 4.62
C LEU A 44 7.35 -21.89 5.21
N ALA A 45 7.03 -21.94 6.51
CA ALA A 45 6.28 -20.87 7.16
C ALA A 45 7.05 -19.54 7.16
N LYS A 46 8.38 -19.59 7.39
CA LYS A 46 9.27 -18.43 7.29
C LYS A 46 9.24 -17.81 5.90
N GLN A 47 9.30 -18.65 4.86
CA GLN A 47 9.29 -18.21 3.47
C GLN A 47 7.96 -17.61 3.05
N VAL A 48 6.85 -18.27 3.39
CA VAL A 48 5.49 -17.80 3.05
C VAL A 48 5.18 -16.46 3.71
N ILE A 49 5.54 -16.27 4.99
CA ILE A 49 5.31 -15.00 5.69
C ILE A 49 6.10 -13.86 5.06
N ARG A 50 7.38 -14.07 4.75
CA ARG A 50 8.20 -13.07 4.05
C ARG A 50 7.69 -12.78 2.65
N PHE A 51 7.30 -13.82 1.91
CA PHE A 51 6.72 -13.66 0.58
C PHE A 51 5.44 -12.82 0.63
N ALA A 52 4.49 -13.17 1.50
CA ALA A 52 3.25 -12.42 1.66
C ALA A 52 3.51 -10.97 2.07
N TRP A 53 4.50 -10.73 2.94
CA TRP A 53 4.90 -9.39 3.33
C TRP A 53 5.37 -8.54 2.13
N HIS A 54 6.29 -9.06 1.32
CA HIS A 54 6.83 -8.31 0.17
C HIS A 54 5.87 -8.25 -1.03
N LEU A 55 4.99 -9.26 -1.20
CA LEU A 55 4.01 -9.30 -2.27
C LEU A 55 3.06 -8.11 -2.21
N THR A 56 2.61 -7.70 -1.02
CA THR A 56 1.78 -6.51 -0.84
C THR A 56 2.43 -5.25 -1.42
N SER A 57 3.71 -5.03 -1.14
CA SER A 57 4.47 -3.91 -1.69
C SER A 57 4.61 -4.00 -3.21
N LEU A 58 4.80 -5.20 -3.77
CA LEU A 58 4.86 -5.41 -5.22
C LEU A 58 3.53 -5.05 -5.90
N LEU A 59 2.40 -5.45 -5.31
CA LEU A 59 1.06 -5.12 -5.81
C LEU A 59 0.79 -3.61 -5.73
N TRP A 60 1.26 -2.92 -4.69
CA TRP A 60 1.19 -1.46 -4.60
C TRP A 60 2.05 -0.75 -5.64
N ILE A 61 3.25 -1.26 -5.95
CA ILE A 61 4.06 -0.73 -7.06
C ILE A 61 3.28 -0.84 -8.38
N GLY A 62 2.61 -1.96 -8.63
CA GLY A 62 1.73 -2.12 -9.79
C GLY A 62 0.62 -1.05 -9.84
N GLN A 63 -0.05 -0.79 -8.72
CA GLN A 63 -1.07 0.27 -8.63
C GLN A 63 -0.49 1.67 -8.87
N ALA A 64 0.70 1.97 -8.34
CA ALA A 64 1.37 3.24 -8.60
C ALA A 64 1.68 3.44 -10.09
N LEU A 65 2.10 2.38 -10.80
CA LEU A 65 2.32 2.44 -12.25
C LEU A 65 1.02 2.72 -13.02
N LEU A 66 -0.11 2.12 -12.61
CA LEU A 66 -1.42 2.40 -13.20
C LEU A 66 -1.82 3.87 -13.00
N LEU A 67 -1.63 4.41 -11.80
CA LEU A 67 -1.91 5.81 -11.49
C LEU A 67 -1.01 6.77 -12.30
N LEU A 68 0.29 6.46 -12.44
CA LEU A 68 1.21 7.24 -13.28
C LEU A 68 0.84 7.19 -14.76
N ARG A 69 0.40 6.02 -15.26
CA ARG A 69 -0.04 5.87 -16.65
C ARG A 69 -1.28 6.71 -16.93
N ALA A 70 -2.28 6.65 -16.04
CA ALA A 70 -3.49 7.46 -16.11
C ALA A 70 -3.19 8.97 -15.99
N ALA A 71 -2.19 9.36 -15.18
CA ALA A 71 -1.80 10.76 -15.04
C ALA A 71 -1.11 11.33 -16.29
N SER A 72 -0.31 10.49 -16.96
CA SER A 72 0.55 10.91 -18.08
C SER A 72 -0.14 10.82 -19.44
N ASN A 73 -1.24 10.07 -19.55
CA ASN A 73 -1.89 9.77 -20.82
C ASN A 73 -3.42 9.75 -20.64
N PRO A 74 -4.16 10.77 -21.14
CA PRO A 74 -5.61 10.88 -20.94
C PRO A 74 -6.42 9.68 -21.46
N GLU A 75 -5.94 9.00 -22.50
CA GLU A 75 -6.60 7.83 -23.10
C GLU A 75 -6.65 6.61 -22.16
N TYR A 76 -5.76 6.54 -21.16
CA TYR A 76 -5.73 5.46 -20.16
C TYR A 76 -6.39 5.86 -18.84
N PHE A 77 -7.02 7.03 -18.79
CA PHE A 77 -7.77 7.44 -17.61
C PHE A 77 -9.10 6.67 -17.55
N ASP A 78 -9.16 5.71 -16.64
CA ASP A 78 -10.39 4.98 -16.30
C ASP A 78 -10.86 5.40 -14.90
N ARG A 79 -12.02 6.08 -14.86
CA ARG A 79 -12.63 6.58 -13.63
C ARG A 79 -12.97 5.45 -12.65
N THR A 80 -13.38 4.29 -13.15
CA THR A 80 -13.75 3.13 -12.34
C THR A 80 -12.51 2.53 -11.69
N LEU A 81 -11.42 2.41 -12.45
CA LEU A 81 -10.14 1.93 -11.93
C LEU A 81 -9.60 2.86 -10.83
N VAL A 82 -9.57 4.17 -11.10
CA VAL A 82 -9.08 5.17 -10.13
C VAL A 82 -9.97 5.22 -8.89
N ALA A 83 -11.30 5.15 -9.05
CA ALA A 83 -12.23 5.08 -7.93
C ALA A 83 -12.04 3.80 -7.10
N GLY A 84 -11.84 2.65 -7.76
CA GLY A 84 -11.58 1.36 -7.11
C GLY A 84 -10.32 1.40 -6.26
N ILE A 85 -9.20 1.88 -6.81
CA ILE A 85 -7.96 2.10 -6.06
C ILE A 85 -8.21 3.06 -4.89
N GLY A 86 -8.87 4.19 -5.15
CA GLY A 86 -9.17 5.20 -4.14
C GLY A 86 -9.95 4.66 -2.95
N LEU A 87 -11.07 3.96 -3.21
CA LEU A 87 -11.93 3.37 -2.19
C LEU A 87 -11.22 2.26 -1.41
N LEU A 88 -10.41 1.43 -2.06
CA LEU A 88 -9.63 0.39 -1.39
C LEU A 88 -8.63 0.99 -0.40
N TYR A 89 -7.90 2.04 -0.79
CA TYR A 89 -6.94 2.72 0.09
C TYR A 89 -7.61 3.47 1.24
N VAL A 90 -8.71 4.20 0.99
CA VAL A 90 -9.49 4.84 2.07
C VAL A 90 -10.03 3.78 3.02
N GLY A 91 -10.67 2.73 2.51
CA GLY A 91 -11.22 1.66 3.32
C GLY A 91 -10.17 0.97 4.18
N ALA A 92 -9.02 0.61 3.58
CA ALA A 92 -7.90 0.01 4.30
C ALA A 92 -7.32 0.93 5.37
N GLY A 93 -7.09 2.21 5.05
CA GLY A 93 -6.56 3.19 6.00
C GLY A 93 -7.53 3.48 7.15
N LEU A 94 -8.83 3.63 6.88
CA LEU A 94 -9.83 3.81 7.94
C LEU A 94 -9.97 2.56 8.80
N PHE A 95 -9.99 1.37 8.19
CA PHE A 95 -10.01 0.12 8.93
C PHE A 95 -8.79 -0.01 9.85
N ASP A 96 -7.59 0.26 9.35
CA ASP A 96 -6.35 0.27 10.12
C ASP A 96 -6.40 1.28 11.28
N ALA A 97 -6.90 2.50 11.02
CA ALA A 97 -7.09 3.52 12.05
C ALA A 97 -8.02 3.03 13.16
N VAL A 98 -9.17 2.42 12.83
CA VAL A 98 -10.12 1.90 13.82
C VAL A 98 -9.54 0.70 14.57
N ALA A 99 -9.01 -0.29 13.84
CA ALA A 99 -8.50 -1.54 14.40
C ALA A 99 -7.32 -1.30 15.35
N THR A 100 -6.46 -0.32 15.03
CA THR A 100 -5.26 0.01 15.83
C THR A 100 -5.48 1.18 16.78
N ARG A 101 -6.71 1.72 16.86
CA ARG A 101 -7.05 2.91 17.64
C ARG A 101 -6.14 4.11 17.32
N GLY A 102 -5.83 4.28 16.03
CA GLY A 102 -5.00 5.34 15.48
C GLY A 102 -3.51 5.19 15.77
N LYS A 103 -3.06 4.09 16.36
CA LYS A 103 -1.66 3.90 16.78
C LYS A 103 -0.75 3.44 15.65
N HIS A 104 -1.28 2.79 14.62
CA HIS A 104 -0.47 2.33 13.51
C HIS A 104 -0.15 3.46 12.55
N ILE A 105 1.13 3.77 12.39
CA ILE A 105 1.60 4.91 11.61
C ILE A 105 1.24 4.84 10.11
N GLY A 106 0.83 3.67 9.61
CA GLY A 106 0.46 3.47 8.21
C GLY A 106 -0.91 4.05 7.83
N TRP A 107 -1.85 4.13 8.79
CA TRP A 107 -3.24 4.49 8.51
C TRP A 107 -3.39 5.84 7.79
N PRO A 108 -2.69 6.94 8.18
CA PRO A 108 -2.89 8.24 7.55
C PRO A 108 -2.41 8.24 6.10
N LEU A 109 -1.31 7.54 5.81
CA LEU A 109 -0.71 7.51 4.48
C LEU A 109 -1.57 6.69 3.51
N LEU A 110 -2.10 5.54 3.97
CA LEU A 110 -3.06 4.74 3.21
C LEU A 110 -4.32 5.55 2.89
N THR A 111 -4.91 6.22 3.89
CA THR A 111 -6.09 7.06 3.67
C THR A 111 -5.77 8.21 2.72
N ALA A 112 -4.62 8.88 2.85
CA ALA A 112 -4.21 9.99 2.00
C ALA A 112 -4.06 9.56 0.53
N ILE A 113 -3.47 8.40 0.24
CA ILE A 113 -3.40 7.86 -1.13
C ILE A 113 -4.79 7.75 -1.73
N GLY A 114 -5.72 7.16 -0.98
CA GLY A 114 -7.09 6.96 -1.45
C GLY A 114 -7.84 8.27 -1.67
N VAL A 115 -7.69 9.23 -0.76
CA VAL A 115 -8.26 10.58 -0.88
C VAL A 115 -7.70 11.29 -2.11
N LEU A 116 -6.38 11.29 -2.32
CA LEU A 116 -5.76 11.90 -3.50
C LEU A 116 -6.27 11.29 -4.81
N ALA A 117 -6.40 9.97 -4.87
CA ALA A 117 -6.96 9.28 -6.04
C ALA A 117 -8.42 9.69 -6.29
N LEU A 118 -9.26 9.73 -5.25
CA LEU A 118 -10.67 10.13 -5.38
C LEU A 118 -10.84 11.61 -5.73
N PHE A 119 -10.04 12.50 -5.15
CA PHE A 119 -10.05 13.94 -5.47
C PHE A 119 -9.63 14.22 -6.91
N SER A 120 -8.88 13.33 -7.55
CA SER A 120 -8.55 13.46 -8.98
C SER A 120 -9.78 13.32 -9.90
N LEU A 121 -10.88 12.76 -9.40
CA LEU A 121 -12.12 12.49 -10.14
C LEU A 121 -13.15 13.62 -10.12
N VAL A 122 -12.83 14.74 -9.46
CA VAL A 122 -13.70 15.90 -9.24
C VAL A 122 -13.12 17.12 -9.93
#